data_AF-A0A522RJ73-F1
#
_entry.id   AF-A0A522RJ73-F1
#
_cell.length_a   1.000
_cell.length_b   1.000
_cell.length_c   1.000
_cell.angle_alpha   90.00
_cell.angle_beta   90.00
_cell.angle_gamma   90.00
#
_symmetry.space_group_name_H-M   'P 1'
#
loop_
_entity.id
_entity.type
_entity.pdbx_description
1 polymer ?
#
loop_
_entity_poly.entity_id
_entity_poly.type
_entity_poly.pdbx_seq_one_letter_code
_entity_poly.pdbx_strand_id
1 'polypeptide(L)'
;MRAVRFLVACLALLLACGLLSGCGYNQIQQKDEAVKAAWSEVINQYQRRADLVPNLVATVKGYAAHEELVFREVTEARAKVGQVTVNADDAASLAKYQAAQGELSSALTRLMAVSENYPNLKADGLFQNLQAQLEGTENRITVARNRYVKAVQDYNGYIRSFPVNLTAKVFGYKVKPNFTVENEAAISTAPKVDFGTTPAPTPPSAPMPPAAPTPPAAPASASSAH
;
A
#
# COMPACT_ATOMS: atom_id res chain seq x y z
N MET A 1 59.10 26.01 2.68
CA MET A 1 57.97 25.63 1.80
C MET A 1 57.68 24.12 1.76
N ARG A 2 58.66 23.22 1.55
CA ARG A 2 58.42 21.77 1.52
C ARG A 2 57.87 21.20 2.84
N ALA A 3 58.43 21.61 3.98
CA ALA A 3 57.96 21.18 5.31
C ALA A 3 56.51 21.62 5.60
N VAL A 4 56.14 22.85 5.23
CA VAL A 4 54.76 23.38 5.39
C VAL A 4 53.76 22.60 4.53
N ARG A 5 54.12 22.26 3.28
CA ARG A 5 53.27 21.44 2.39
C ARG A 5 53.09 20.02 2.94
N PHE A 6 54.13 19.44 3.54
CA PHE A 6 54.06 18.13 4.18
C PHE A 6 53.15 18.14 5.41
N LEU A 7 53.27 19.17 6.26
CA LEU A 7 52.44 19.34 7.45
C LEU A 7 50.95 19.52 7.10
N VAL A 8 50.64 20.32 6.07
CA VAL A 8 49.27 20.50 5.57
C VAL A 8 48.70 19.19 5.00
N ALA A 9 49.50 18.41 4.28
CA ALA A 9 49.09 17.12 3.74
C ALA A 9 48.81 16.08 4.85
N CYS A 10 49.66 16.01 5.88
CA CYS A 10 49.46 15.12 7.03
C CYS A 10 48.22 15.53 7.85
N LEU A 11 47.97 16.82 8.04
CA LEU A 11 46.78 17.31 8.73
C LEU A 11 45.50 16.99 7.96
N ALA A 12 45.51 17.16 6.62
CA ALA A 12 44.39 16.78 5.76
C ALA A 12 44.12 15.26 5.79
N LEU A 13 45.17 14.44 5.82
CA LEU A 13 45.07 12.98 5.92
C LEU A 13 44.53 12.51 7.28
N LEU A 14 44.94 13.17 8.37
CA LEU A 14 44.42 12.92 9.72
C LEU A 14 42.95 13.34 9.85
N LEU A 15 42.57 14.49 9.30
CA LEU A 15 41.17 14.92 9.20
C LEU A 15 40.34 13.94 8.36
N ALA A 16 40.89 13.45 7.23
CA ALA A 16 40.26 12.42 6.42
C ALA A 16 40.10 11.10 7.19
N CYS A 17 41.11 10.62 7.92
CA CYS A 17 41.00 9.42 8.75
C CYS A 17 40.01 9.57 9.92
N GLY A 18 39.95 10.75 10.53
CA GLY A 18 38.94 11.08 11.55
C GLY A 18 37.51 11.03 10.98
N LEU A 19 37.33 11.51 9.75
CA LEU A 19 36.06 11.43 9.02
C LEU A 19 35.65 9.99 8.67
N LEU A 20 36.61 9.08 8.40
CA LEU A 20 36.34 7.67 8.10
C LEU A 20 35.65 6.93 9.26
N SER A 21 35.95 7.29 10.51
CA SER A 21 35.32 6.69 11.70
C SER A 21 33.85 7.09 11.86
N GLY A 22 33.43 8.18 11.21
CA GLY A 22 32.08 8.75 11.23
C GLY A 22 31.30 8.62 9.92
N CYS A 23 31.80 7.90 8.92
CA CYS A 23 31.18 7.76 7.59
C CYS A 23 29.82 7.03 7.59
N GLY A 24 29.31 6.62 8.76
CA GLY A 24 27.97 6.06 8.92
C GLY A 24 27.82 4.59 8.54
N TYR A 25 28.88 3.91 8.09
CA TYR A 25 28.82 2.51 7.63
C TYR A 25 28.15 1.56 8.64
N ASN A 26 28.62 1.55 9.90
CA ASN A 26 28.04 0.70 10.94
C ASN A 26 26.56 1.04 11.20
N GLN A 27 26.19 2.30 11.07
CA GLN A 27 24.81 2.74 11.24
C GLN A 27 23.94 2.30 10.05
N ILE A 28 24.47 2.30 8.81
CA ILE A 28 23.78 1.73 7.65
C ILE A 28 23.51 0.24 7.90
N GLN A 29 24.51 -0.51 8.38
CA GLN A 29 24.36 -1.94 8.71
C GLN A 29 23.29 -2.18 9.79
N GLN A 30 23.33 -1.41 10.89
CA GLN A 30 22.31 -1.51 11.94
C GLN A 30 20.90 -1.23 11.42
N LYS A 31 20.74 -0.22 10.56
CA LYS A 31 19.43 0.13 9.97
C LYS A 31 18.97 -0.92 8.95
N ASP A 32 19.88 -1.51 8.18
CA ASP A 32 19.58 -2.61 7.25
C ASP A 32 19.08 -3.85 8.01
N GLU A 33 19.77 -4.23 9.09
CA GLU A 33 19.34 -5.32 9.97
C GLU A 33 18.00 -5.03 10.66
N ALA A 34 17.74 -3.77 11.06
CA ALA A 34 16.45 -3.37 11.60
C ALA A 34 15.31 -3.54 10.57
N VAL A 35 15.56 -3.24 9.29
CA VAL A 35 14.58 -3.48 8.21
C VAL A 35 14.34 -4.98 8.02
N LYS A 36 15.40 -5.79 7.99
CA LYS A 36 15.27 -7.26 7.87
C LYS A 36 14.49 -7.86 9.04
N ALA A 37 14.79 -7.45 10.26
CA ALA A 37 14.07 -7.89 11.46
C ALA A 37 12.59 -7.51 11.41
N ALA A 38 12.28 -6.27 11.02
CA ALA A 38 10.89 -5.83 10.86
C ALA A 38 10.17 -6.59 9.74
N TRP A 39 10.87 -6.94 8.65
CA TRP A 39 10.33 -7.76 7.57
C TRP A 39 10.01 -9.18 8.03
N SER A 40 10.93 -9.82 8.76
CA SER A 40 10.70 -11.16 9.34
C SER A 40 9.46 -11.18 10.24
N GLU A 41 9.25 -10.13 11.02
CA GLU A 41 8.04 -10.01 11.84
C GLU A 41 6.76 -9.97 10.99
N VAL A 42 6.76 -9.22 9.88
CA VAL A 42 5.64 -9.19 8.95
C VAL A 42 5.34 -10.58 8.38
N ILE A 43 6.37 -11.30 7.95
CA ILE A 43 6.24 -12.67 7.43
C ILE A 43 5.67 -13.61 8.49
N ASN A 44 6.13 -13.53 9.74
CA ASN A 44 5.62 -14.37 10.82
C ASN A 44 4.13 -14.17 11.06
N GLN A 45 3.65 -12.92 11.05
CA GLN A 45 2.22 -12.65 11.24
C GLN A 45 1.38 -13.13 10.05
N TYR A 46 1.88 -12.97 8.81
CA TYR A 46 1.20 -13.52 7.63
C TYR A 46 1.17 -15.05 7.62
N GLN A 47 2.25 -15.70 8.03
CA GLN A 47 2.32 -17.15 8.16
C GLN A 47 1.29 -17.66 9.16
N ARG A 48 1.21 -17.03 10.34
CA ARG A 48 0.19 -17.37 11.35
C ARG A 48 -1.23 -17.25 10.80
N ARG A 49 -1.52 -16.19 10.04
CA ARG A 49 -2.83 -16.03 9.39
C ARG A 49 -3.13 -17.20 8.45
N ALA A 50 -2.17 -17.57 7.60
CA ALA A 50 -2.31 -18.69 6.67
C ALA A 50 -2.46 -20.04 7.39
N ASP A 51 -1.83 -20.24 8.55
CA ASP A 51 -1.89 -21.47 9.33
C ASP A 51 -3.22 -21.68 10.07
N LEU A 52 -3.96 -20.60 10.33
CA LEU A 52 -5.30 -20.66 10.92
C LEU A 52 -6.39 -21.05 9.89
N VAL A 53 -6.15 -20.80 8.60
CA VAL A 53 -7.13 -21.00 7.52
C VAL A 53 -7.66 -22.45 7.45
N PRO A 54 -6.82 -23.52 7.50
CA PRO A 54 -7.32 -24.88 7.41
C PRO A 54 -8.28 -25.25 8.54
N ASN A 55 -7.97 -24.81 9.78
CA ASN A 55 -8.84 -25.05 10.94
C ASN A 55 -10.16 -24.29 10.82
N LEU A 56 -10.13 -23.05 10.32
CA LEU A 56 -11.34 -22.28 10.04
C LEU A 56 -12.20 -22.98 8.98
N VAL A 57 -11.61 -23.38 7.85
CA VAL A 57 -12.32 -24.07 6.76
C VAL A 57 -12.91 -25.39 7.25
N ALA A 58 -12.18 -26.18 8.04
CA ALA A 58 -12.70 -27.42 8.60
C ALA A 58 -13.90 -27.19 9.52
N THR A 59 -13.84 -26.15 10.36
CA THR A 59 -14.95 -25.78 11.27
C THR A 59 -16.19 -25.35 10.47
N VAL A 60 -16.03 -24.46 9.49
CA VAL A 60 -17.14 -23.98 8.66
C VAL A 60 -17.75 -25.13 7.82
N LYS A 61 -16.93 -26.02 7.27
CA LYS A 61 -17.40 -27.21 6.52
C LYS A 61 -18.31 -28.12 7.34
N GLY A 62 -18.12 -28.19 8.67
CA GLY A 62 -18.98 -28.98 9.55
C GLY A 62 -20.45 -28.50 9.59
N TYR A 63 -20.70 -27.23 9.27
CA TYR A 63 -22.02 -26.61 9.31
C TYR A 63 -22.56 -26.19 7.94
N ALA A 64 -21.66 -25.86 7.01
CA ALA A 64 -21.99 -25.26 5.71
C ALA A 64 -21.35 -26.04 4.55
N ALA A 65 -21.55 -27.36 4.50
CA ALA A 65 -20.89 -28.25 3.55
C ALA A 65 -21.17 -27.90 2.06
N HIS A 66 -22.29 -27.25 1.76
CA HIS A 66 -22.69 -26.90 0.39
C HIS A 66 -21.97 -25.66 -0.18
N GLU A 67 -21.17 -24.95 0.62
CA GLU A 67 -20.46 -23.72 0.23
C GLU A 67 -19.12 -24.00 -0.48
N GLU A 68 -19.11 -24.97 -1.40
CA GLU A 68 -17.90 -25.49 -2.05
C GLU A 68 -17.10 -24.40 -2.77
N LEU A 69 -17.79 -23.48 -3.45
CA LEU A 69 -17.19 -22.38 -4.18
C LEU A 69 -16.35 -21.49 -3.24
N VAL A 70 -16.87 -21.19 -2.06
CA VAL A 70 -16.20 -20.33 -1.06
C VAL A 70 -15.00 -21.06 -0.46
N PHE A 71 -15.12 -22.35 -0.15
CA PHE A 71 -13.98 -23.13 0.35
C PHE A 71 -12.86 -23.25 -0.68
N ARG A 72 -13.21 -23.41 -1.95
CA ARG A 72 -12.23 -23.44 -3.04
C ARG A 72 -11.50 -22.12 -3.13
N GLU A 73 -12.20 -20.99 -3.16
CA GLU A 73 -11.59 -19.65 -3.23
C GLU A 73 -10.63 -19.39 -2.06
N VAL A 74 -11.02 -19.75 -0.83
CA VAL A 74 -10.16 -19.59 0.35
C VAL A 74 -8.92 -20.49 0.26
N THR A 75 -9.08 -21.72 -0.21
CA THR A 75 -7.98 -22.68 -0.36
C THR A 75 -7.00 -22.22 -1.45
N GLU A 76 -7.52 -21.76 -2.59
CA GLU A 76 -6.71 -21.21 -3.69
C GLU A 76 -5.97 -19.94 -3.27
N ALA A 77 -6.64 -19.02 -2.57
CA ALA A 77 -6.01 -17.80 -2.08
C ALA A 77 -4.89 -18.11 -1.08
N ARG A 78 -5.10 -19.08 -0.17
CA ARG A 78 -4.05 -19.56 0.74
C ARG A 78 -2.88 -20.18 -0.02
N ALA A 79 -3.16 -21.01 -1.02
CA ALA A 79 -2.14 -21.65 -1.84
C ALA A 79 -1.29 -20.61 -2.60
N LYS A 80 -1.93 -19.59 -3.18
CA LYS A 80 -1.23 -18.47 -3.83
C LYS A 80 -0.27 -17.78 -2.87
N VAL A 81 -0.72 -17.44 -1.66
CA VAL A 81 0.15 -16.83 -0.63
C VAL A 81 1.37 -17.71 -0.34
N GLY A 82 1.20 -19.02 -0.20
CA GLY A 82 2.30 -19.96 0.07
C GLY A 82 3.26 -20.16 -1.11
N GLN A 83 2.85 -19.84 -2.34
CA GLN A 83 3.68 -19.97 -3.54
C GLN A 83 4.51 -18.72 -3.84
N VAL A 84 4.14 -17.56 -3.29
CA VAL A 84 4.90 -16.32 -3.53
C VAL A 84 6.18 -16.33 -2.72
N THR A 85 7.31 -16.48 -3.42
CA THR A 85 8.64 -16.20 -2.84
C THR A 85 8.85 -14.69 -2.80
N VAL A 86 9.03 -14.14 -1.59
CA VAL A 86 9.19 -12.69 -1.42
C VAL A 86 10.64 -12.28 -1.25
N ASN A 87 11.06 -11.36 -2.09
CA ASN A 87 12.27 -10.58 -1.89
C ASN A 87 11.89 -9.17 -1.45
N ALA A 88 12.19 -8.82 -0.19
CA ALA A 88 11.88 -7.51 0.38
C ALA A 88 12.68 -6.35 -0.24
N ASP A 89 13.77 -6.66 -0.95
CA ASP A 89 14.57 -5.67 -1.67
C ASP A 89 14.05 -5.42 -3.10
N ASP A 90 13.06 -6.20 -3.58
CA ASP A 90 12.44 -6.03 -4.89
C ASP A 90 10.99 -5.51 -4.77
N ALA A 91 10.73 -4.34 -5.34
CA ALA A 91 9.41 -3.72 -5.33
C ALA A 91 8.34 -4.58 -6.02
N ALA A 92 8.71 -5.25 -7.12
CA ALA A 92 7.76 -6.09 -7.86
C ALA A 92 7.39 -7.34 -7.07
N SER A 93 8.35 -7.96 -6.41
CA SER A 93 8.11 -9.08 -5.49
C SER A 93 7.23 -8.68 -4.30
N LEU A 94 7.51 -7.54 -3.67
CA LEU A 94 6.66 -7.01 -2.59
C LEU A 94 5.22 -6.73 -3.04
N ALA A 95 5.03 -6.16 -4.23
CA ALA A 95 3.70 -5.86 -4.78
C ALA A 95 2.91 -7.15 -5.06
N LYS A 96 3.55 -8.16 -5.66
CA LYS A 96 2.93 -9.48 -5.88
C LYS A 96 2.50 -10.14 -4.58
N TYR A 97 3.34 -10.04 -3.55
CA TYR A 97 3.01 -10.57 -2.24
C TYR A 97 1.83 -9.86 -1.60
N GLN A 98 1.82 -8.53 -1.65
CA GLN A 98 0.69 -7.72 -1.15
C GLN A 98 -0.62 -8.11 -1.83
N ALA A 99 -0.62 -8.22 -3.16
CA ALA A 99 -1.78 -8.66 -3.93
C ALA A 99 -2.29 -10.03 -3.47
N ALA A 100 -1.40 -11.03 -3.32
CA ALA A 100 -1.79 -12.35 -2.83
C ALA A 100 -2.35 -12.31 -1.40
N GLN A 101 -1.77 -11.48 -0.52
CA GLN A 101 -2.29 -11.29 0.84
C GLN A 101 -3.66 -10.60 0.86
N GLY A 102 -3.91 -9.67 -0.07
CA GLY A 102 -5.19 -9.02 -0.27
C GLY A 102 -6.27 -10.00 -0.77
N GLU A 103 -5.94 -10.87 -1.72
CA GLU A 103 -6.83 -11.94 -2.18
C GLU A 103 -7.25 -12.87 -1.04
N LEU A 104 -6.31 -13.29 -0.19
CA LEU A 104 -6.61 -14.10 1.00
C LEU A 104 -7.54 -13.36 1.98
N SER A 105 -7.26 -12.08 2.25
CA SER A 105 -8.13 -11.27 3.11
C SER A 105 -9.55 -11.18 2.56
N SER A 106 -9.69 -10.96 1.25
CA SER A 106 -10.97 -10.87 0.57
C SER A 106 -11.76 -12.19 0.64
N ALA A 107 -11.07 -13.33 0.43
CA ALA A 107 -11.66 -14.66 0.53
C ALA A 107 -12.13 -14.96 1.97
N LEU A 108 -11.34 -14.58 2.98
CA LEU A 108 -11.73 -14.72 4.39
C LEU A 108 -12.96 -13.87 4.72
N THR A 109 -13.06 -12.63 4.21
CA THR A 109 -14.25 -11.80 4.40
C THR A 109 -15.50 -12.46 3.80
N ARG A 110 -15.40 -13.05 2.60
CA ARG A 110 -16.52 -13.80 2.01
C ARG A 110 -16.92 -15.01 2.84
N LEU A 111 -15.94 -15.75 3.38
CA LEU A 111 -16.20 -16.87 4.29
C LEU A 111 -16.92 -16.42 5.58
N MET A 112 -16.57 -15.26 6.12
CA MET A 112 -17.27 -14.68 7.28
C MET A 112 -18.70 -14.28 6.91
N ALA A 113 -18.93 -13.71 5.73
CA ALA A 113 -20.28 -13.38 5.27
C ALA A 113 -21.17 -14.63 5.11
N VAL A 114 -20.62 -15.74 4.65
CA VAL A 114 -21.33 -17.03 4.60
C VAL A 114 -21.75 -17.46 6.00
N SER A 115 -20.89 -17.32 7.00
CA SER A 115 -21.18 -17.75 8.38
C SER A 115 -22.40 -17.05 9.01
N GLU A 116 -22.76 -15.86 8.54
CA GLU A 116 -23.96 -15.13 8.99
C GLU A 116 -25.26 -15.87 8.65
N ASN A 117 -25.27 -16.69 7.60
CA ASN A 117 -26.42 -17.50 7.20
C ASN A 117 -26.58 -18.77 8.04
N TYR A 118 -25.62 -19.09 8.91
CA TYR A 118 -25.59 -20.33 9.71
C TYR A 118 -25.51 -20.01 11.21
N PRO A 119 -26.64 -19.76 11.91
CA PRO A 119 -26.65 -19.34 13.31
C PRO A 119 -25.92 -20.30 14.27
N ASN A 120 -26.01 -21.61 14.02
CA ASN A 120 -25.34 -22.62 14.83
C ASN A 120 -23.80 -22.53 14.72
N LEU A 121 -23.27 -22.22 13.53
CA LEU A 121 -21.83 -21.98 13.32
C LEU A 121 -21.40 -20.67 14.00
N LYS A 122 -22.22 -19.62 13.88
CA LYS A 122 -21.95 -18.33 14.53
C LYS A 122 -21.89 -18.45 16.06
N ALA A 123 -22.69 -19.35 16.62
CA ALA A 123 -22.70 -19.64 18.06
C ALA A 123 -21.60 -20.64 18.49
N ASP A 124 -20.90 -21.27 17.55
CA ASP A 124 -19.87 -22.24 17.86
C ASP A 124 -18.63 -21.57 18.48
N GLY A 125 -18.22 -22.06 19.65
CA GLY A 125 -17.11 -21.46 20.42
C GLY A 125 -15.75 -21.59 19.74
N LEU A 126 -15.52 -22.67 18.97
CA LEU A 126 -14.29 -22.86 18.22
C LEU A 126 -14.22 -21.87 17.05
N PHE A 127 -15.33 -21.67 16.35
CA PHE A 127 -15.44 -20.67 15.28
C PHE A 127 -15.19 -19.25 15.80
N GLN A 128 -15.86 -18.84 16.88
CA GLN A 128 -15.65 -17.53 17.50
C GLN A 128 -14.19 -17.32 17.94
N ASN A 129 -13.56 -18.36 18.49
CA ASN A 129 -12.15 -18.31 18.88
C ASN A 129 -11.23 -18.11 17.67
N LEU A 130 -11.44 -18.85 16.58
CA LEU A 130 -10.67 -18.71 15.34
C LEU A 130 -10.84 -17.33 14.70
N GLN A 131 -12.07 -16.78 14.72
CA GLN A 131 -12.34 -15.42 14.26
C GLN A 131 -11.55 -14.39 15.08
N ALA A 132 -11.59 -14.48 16.41
CA ALA A 132 -10.81 -13.59 17.29
C ALA A 132 -9.29 -13.73 17.07
N GLN A 133 -8.80 -14.94 16.81
CA GLN A 133 -7.38 -15.15 16.48
C GLN A 133 -6.99 -14.52 15.14
N LEU A 134 -7.85 -14.61 14.13
CA LEU A 134 -7.63 -14.01 12.82
C LEU A 134 -7.66 -12.49 12.91
N GLU A 135 -8.64 -11.90 13.58
CA GLU A 135 -8.71 -10.45 13.83
C GLU A 135 -7.47 -9.96 14.60
N GLY A 136 -7.10 -10.67 15.67
CA GLY A 136 -5.89 -10.37 16.43
C GLY A 136 -4.62 -10.46 15.58
N THR A 137 -4.59 -11.38 14.60
CA THR A 137 -3.47 -11.50 13.66
C THR A 137 -3.47 -10.37 12.64
N GLU A 138 -4.63 -9.95 12.13
CA GLU A 138 -4.74 -8.82 11.19
C GLU A 138 -4.29 -7.49 11.83
N ASN A 139 -4.67 -7.27 13.09
CA ASN A 139 -4.20 -6.13 13.87
C ASN A 139 -2.67 -6.16 14.04
N ARG A 140 -2.09 -7.33 14.32
CA ARG A 140 -0.63 -7.50 14.41
C ARG A 140 0.07 -7.32 13.07
N ILE A 141 -0.51 -7.79 11.97
CA ILE A 141 -0.02 -7.54 10.60
C ILE A 141 0.04 -6.04 10.35
N THR A 142 -1.01 -5.30 10.66
CA THR A 142 -1.05 -3.84 10.49
C THR A 142 0.08 -3.15 11.27
N VAL A 143 0.27 -3.52 12.54
CA VAL A 143 1.35 -2.97 13.38
C VAL A 143 2.74 -3.36 12.83
N ALA A 144 2.93 -4.61 12.43
CA ALA A 144 4.19 -5.10 11.88
C ALA A 144 4.53 -4.40 10.56
N ARG A 145 3.55 -4.21 9.66
CA ARG A 145 3.72 -3.43 8.42
C ARG A 145 4.13 -2.00 8.72
N ASN A 146 3.47 -1.33 9.66
CA ASN A 146 3.83 0.03 10.07
C ASN A 146 5.26 0.11 10.63
N ARG A 147 5.68 -0.89 11.42
CA ARG A 147 7.05 -0.98 11.93
C ARG A 147 8.07 -1.15 10.80
N TYR A 148 7.79 -2.02 9.84
CA TYR A 148 8.62 -2.18 8.63
C TYR A 148 8.69 -0.89 7.82
N VAL A 149 7.55 -0.23 7.57
CA VAL A 149 7.48 1.05 6.84
C VAL A 149 8.38 2.09 7.50
N LYS A 150 8.31 2.19 8.83
CA LYS A 150 9.14 3.12 9.61
C LYS A 150 10.63 2.77 9.55
N ALA A 151 10.98 1.49 9.63
CA ALA A 151 12.37 1.03 9.50
C ALA A 151 12.93 1.34 8.10
N VAL A 152 12.15 1.10 7.04
CA VAL A 152 12.52 1.43 5.65
C VAL A 152 12.68 2.94 5.48
N GLN A 153 11.77 3.75 6.04
CA GLN A 153 11.89 5.21 6.01
C GLN A 153 13.16 5.69 6.71
N ASP A 154 13.47 5.15 7.89
CA ASP A 154 14.67 5.51 8.66
C ASP A 154 15.96 5.12 7.91
N TYR A 155 16.01 3.89 7.36
CA TYR A 155 17.13 3.43 6.52
C TYR A 155 17.28 4.31 5.26
N ASN A 156 16.20 4.50 4.51
CA ASN A 156 16.21 5.27 3.26
C ASN A 156 16.56 6.75 3.50
N GLY A 157 16.06 7.34 4.58
CA GLY A 157 16.41 8.70 4.99
C GLY A 157 17.90 8.79 5.30
N TYR A 158 18.41 7.88 6.13
CA TYR A 158 19.81 7.87 6.54
C TYR A 158 20.79 7.73 5.37
N ILE A 159 20.57 6.79 4.45
CA ILE A 159 21.48 6.61 3.30
C ILE A 159 21.39 7.75 2.27
N ARG A 160 20.35 8.59 2.34
CA ARG A 160 20.16 9.75 1.43
C ARG A 160 20.68 11.05 2.03
N SER A 161 20.89 11.11 3.34
CA SER A 161 21.43 12.28 4.03
C SER A 161 22.93 12.47 3.76
N PHE A 162 23.37 13.73 3.65
CA PHE A 162 24.79 14.07 3.63
C PHE A 162 25.37 14.01 5.06
N PRO A 163 26.58 13.46 5.27
CA PRO A 163 27.54 12.93 4.29
C PRO A 163 27.37 11.44 3.94
N VAL A 164 26.43 10.75 4.59
CA VAL A 164 26.23 9.28 4.49
C VAL A 164 25.95 8.82 3.06
N ASN A 165 25.31 9.64 2.23
CA ASN A 165 25.01 9.33 0.83
C ASN A 165 26.26 9.05 -0.03
N LEU A 166 27.42 9.59 0.33
CA LEU A 166 28.69 9.31 -0.34
C LEU A 166 29.14 7.89 0.00
N THR A 167 29.13 7.53 1.28
CA THR A 167 29.38 6.16 1.74
C THR A 167 28.39 5.18 1.10
N ALA A 168 27.10 5.53 1.05
CA ALA A 168 26.08 4.72 0.43
C ALA A 168 26.39 4.41 -1.04
N LYS A 169 26.80 5.43 -1.82
CA LYS A 169 27.19 5.25 -3.23
C LYS A 169 28.47 4.44 -3.39
N VAL A 170 29.49 4.69 -2.57
CA VAL A 170 30.78 3.98 -2.65
C VAL A 170 30.64 2.49 -2.33
N PHE A 171 29.81 2.14 -1.34
CA PHE A 171 29.57 0.76 -0.93
C PHE A 171 28.34 0.12 -1.60
N GLY A 172 27.65 0.83 -2.49
CA GLY A 172 26.53 0.29 -3.27
C GLY A 172 25.23 0.08 -2.49
N TYR A 173 25.04 0.75 -1.35
CA TYR A 173 23.79 0.70 -0.58
C TYR A 173 22.66 1.37 -1.36
N LYS A 174 21.57 0.62 -1.57
CA LYS A 174 20.39 1.07 -2.33
C LYS A 174 19.24 1.39 -1.40
N VAL A 175 18.36 2.26 -1.88
CA VAL A 175 17.05 2.54 -1.27
C VAL A 175 16.21 1.27 -1.31
N LYS A 176 15.59 0.93 -0.19
CA LYS A 176 14.69 -0.22 -0.09
C LYS A 176 13.28 0.16 -0.49
N PRO A 177 12.57 -0.70 -1.23
CA PRO A 177 11.16 -0.49 -1.53
C PRO A 177 10.33 -0.57 -0.26
N ASN A 178 9.23 0.19 -0.21
CA ASN A 178 8.32 0.22 0.91
C ASN A 178 6.98 -0.41 0.55
N PHE A 179 6.18 -0.79 1.55
CA PHE A 179 4.76 -1.04 1.34
C PHE A 179 4.13 0.26 0.80
N THR A 180 3.62 0.22 -0.42
CA THR A 180 2.78 1.30 -0.96
C THR A 180 1.35 1.07 -0.49
N VAL A 181 0.59 2.15 -0.30
CA VAL A 181 -0.86 2.01 -0.19
C VAL A 181 -1.32 1.56 -1.57
N GLU A 182 -1.93 0.38 -1.65
CA GLU A 182 -2.46 -0.23 -2.89
C GLU A 182 -3.41 0.71 -3.68
N ASN A 183 -3.80 1.83 -3.07
CA ASN A 183 -4.75 2.79 -3.61
C ASN A 183 -4.41 4.25 -3.30
N GLU A 184 -3.16 4.68 -3.43
CA GLU A 184 -2.86 6.13 -3.47
C GLU A 184 -3.69 6.84 -4.57
N ALA A 185 -3.93 6.14 -5.69
CA ALA A 185 -4.80 6.59 -6.77
C ALA A 185 -6.30 6.58 -6.42
N ALA A 186 -6.84 5.53 -5.78
CA ALA A 186 -8.28 5.50 -5.45
C ALA A 186 -8.65 6.40 -4.26
N ILE A 187 -7.72 6.66 -3.33
CA ILE A 187 -7.91 7.65 -2.24
C ILE A 187 -7.89 9.08 -2.82
N SER A 188 -7.18 9.31 -3.92
CA SER A 188 -7.14 10.61 -4.61
C SER A 188 -8.40 10.90 -5.45
N THR A 189 -9.23 9.90 -5.75
CA THR A 189 -10.58 10.10 -6.29
C THR A 189 -11.59 10.22 -5.17
N ALA A 190 -11.99 11.46 -4.87
CA ALA A 190 -13.12 11.71 -3.98
C ALA A 190 -14.36 10.92 -4.45
N PRO A 191 -15.14 10.30 -3.54
CA PRO A 191 -16.38 9.63 -3.91
C PRO A 191 -17.31 10.64 -4.58
N LYS A 192 -17.68 10.39 -5.84
CA LYS A 192 -18.75 11.16 -6.48
C LYS A 192 -20.07 10.70 -5.89
N VAL A 193 -20.59 11.48 -4.95
CA VAL A 193 -21.94 11.29 -4.43
C VAL A 193 -22.90 11.94 -5.41
N ASP A 194 -23.52 11.13 -6.25
CA ASP A 194 -24.59 11.55 -7.16
C ASP A 194 -25.93 11.32 -6.45
N PHE A 195 -26.44 12.36 -5.78
CA PHE A 195 -27.81 12.36 -5.31
C PHE A 195 -28.68 12.66 -6.52
N GLY A 196 -29.08 11.62 -7.25
CA GLY A 196 -29.88 11.76 -8.47
C GLY A 196 -31.01 12.77 -8.30
N THR A 197 -30.77 14.01 -8.74
CA THR A 197 -31.81 15.01 -8.86
C THR A 197 -32.53 14.68 -10.15
N THR A 198 -33.68 14.02 -10.00
CA THR A 198 -34.77 14.10 -10.98
C THR A 198 -34.85 15.54 -11.48
N PRO A 199 -34.81 15.81 -12.80
CA PRO A 199 -34.93 17.17 -13.30
C PRO A 199 -36.20 17.79 -12.73
N ALA A 200 -36.05 18.88 -11.97
CA ALA A 200 -37.19 19.66 -11.53
C ALA A 200 -37.99 20.10 -12.78
N PRO A 201 -39.33 20.02 -12.77
CA PRO A 201 -40.12 20.49 -13.89
C PRO A 201 -39.85 21.97 -14.10
N THR A 202 -39.57 22.33 -15.35
CA THR A 202 -39.28 23.69 -15.79
C THR A 202 -40.36 24.65 -15.27
N PRO A 203 -40.01 25.72 -14.55
CA PRO A 203 -40.97 26.76 -14.19
C PRO A 203 -41.56 27.38 -15.48
N PRO A 204 -42.85 27.76 -15.51
CA PRO A 204 -43.44 28.44 -16.66
C PRO A 204 -42.68 29.75 -16.92
N SER A 205 -42.29 29.97 -18.17
CA SER A 205 -41.68 31.21 -18.65
C SER A 205 -42.52 32.43 -18.26
N ALA A 206 -41.96 33.31 -17.45
CA ALA A 206 -42.55 34.61 -17.15
C ALA A 206 -42.71 35.45 -18.43
N PRO A 207 -43.74 36.30 -18.54
CA PRO A 207 -43.99 37.08 -19.76
C PRO A 207 -42.83 38.04 -20.04
N MET A 208 -42.35 38.02 -21.28
CA MET A 208 -41.29 38.90 -21.76
C MET A 208 -41.80 40.36 -21.82
N PRO A 209 -41.05 41.35 -21.31
CA PRO A 209 -41.41 42.76 -21.44
C PRO A 209 -41.37 43.23 -22.91
N PRO A 210 -42.14 44.27 -23.29
CA PRO A 210 -42.32 44.70 -24.67
C PRO A 210 -41.02 45.17 -25.33
N ALA A 211 -40.87 44.81 -26.60
CA ALA A 211 -39.69 44.98 -27.43
C ALA A 211 -39.30 46.46 -27.63
N ALA A 212 -38.00 46.74 -27.49
CA ALA A 212 -37.38 47.99 -27.90
C ALA A 212 -37.37 48.10 -29.44
N PRO A 213 -37.50 49.31 -30.01
CA PRO A 213 -37.60 49.51 -31.46
C PRO A 213 -36.30 49.14 -32.18
N THR A 214 -36.47 48.44 -33.30
CA THR A 214 -35.42 47.99 -34.22
C THR A 214 -34.74 49.15 -34.94
N PRO A 215 -33.40 49.20 -34.99
CA PRO A 215 -32.70 50.09 -35.91
C PRO A 215 -32.83 49.61 -37.37
N PRO A 216 -32.83 50.53 -38.35
CA PRO A 216 -33.09 50.21 -39.76
C PRO A 216 -31.96 49.37 -40.40
N ALA A 217 -32.38 48.43 -41.24
CA ALA A 217 -31.52 47.51 -41.98
C ALA A 217 -30.67 48.23 -43.05
N ALA A 218 -29.36 47.95 -43.05
CA ALA A 218 -28.48 48.26 -44.17
C ALA A 218 -28.73 47.26 -45.33
N PRO A 219 -28.69 47.68 -46.60
CA PRO A 219 -28.97 46.83 -47.73
C PRO A 219 -27.85 45.80 -47.99
N ALA A 220 -28.26 44.57 -48.27
CA ALA A 220 -27.42 43.45 -48.65
C ALA A 220 -26.84 43.64 -50.06
N SER A 221 -25.53 43.45 -50.19
CA SER A 221 -24.84 43.22 -51.46
C SER A 221 -25.10 41.78 -51.91
N ALA A 222 -25.92 41.64 -52.96
CA ALA A 222 -26.13 40.38 -53.65
C ALA A 222 -24.92 40.04 -54.53
N SER A 223 -24.42 38.82 -54.35
CA SER A 223 -23.51 38.13 -55.26
C SER A 223 -24.36 37.35 -56.26
N SER A 224 -24.16 37.61 -57.56
CA SER A 224 -24.57 36.74 -58.66
C SER A 224 -23.67 36.92 -59.88
N ALA A 225 -23.25 35.79 -60.43
CA ALA A 225 -22.80 35.54 -61.81
C ALA A 225 -21.51 36.24 -62.32
N HIS A 226 -20.41 35.48 -62.38
CA HIS A 226 -19.99 34.79 -63.61
C HIS A 226 -18.91 33.74 -63.34
#